data_AF-A0A2U3LDK5-F1
#
_entry.id   AF-A0A2U3LDK5-F1
#
_cell.length_a   1.000
_cell.length_b   1.000
_cell.length_c   1.000
_cell.angle_alpha   90.00
_cell.angle_beta   90.00
_cell.angle_gamma   90.00
#
_symmetry.space_group_name_H-M   'P 1'
#
loop_
_entity.id
_entity.type
_entity.pdbx_description
1 polymer ?
#
loop_
_entity_poly.entity_id
_entity_poly.type
_entity_poly.pdbx_seq_one_letter_code
_entity_poly.pdbx_strand_id
1 'polypeptide(L)'
;MTFWRKEVIQHALDDETRRHMEEQRAWIAREPSNAHPYYHLAQFYRMEGRQEEALGLLLEAVRLKEGFAEAHVALAEMYAVMEDHSAAWRHARAAEQAGDSRAAELLRRHGVR
;
A
#
# COMPACT_ATOMS: atom_id res chain seq x y z
N MET A 1 -18.56 19.44 14.13
CA MET A 1 -18.30 17.99 13.91
C MET A 1 -18.51 17.29 15.25
N THR A 2 -19.50 16.41 15.31
CA THR A 2 -20.14 15.89 16.53
C THR A 2 -19.22 14.98 17.36
N PHE A 3 -19.27 15.11 18.69
CA PHE A 3 -18.61 14.28 19.71
C PHE A 3 -18.54 12.78 19.34
N TRP A 4 -19.68 12.22 18.90
CA TRP A 4 -19.82 10.83 18.48
C TRP A 4 -18.90 10.38 17.33
N ARG A 5 -18.58 11.28 16.39
CA ARG A 5 -17.73 10.94 15.23
C ARG A 5 -16.27 10.78 15.61
N LYS A 6 -15.76 11.61 16.53
CA LYS A 6 -14.35 11.62 16.94
C LYS A 6 -14.06 10.65 18.08
N GLU A 7 -14.88 10.65 19.13
CA GLU A 7 -14.56 9.91 20.35
C GLU A 7 -15.03 8.46 20.34
N VAL A 8 -16.05 8.13 19.53
CA VAL A 8 -16.66 6.79 19.55
C VAL A 8 -16.44 6.07 18.23
N ILE A 9 -16.85 6.68 17.11
CA ILE A 9 -16.70 6.04 15.80
C ILE A 9 -15.24 5.99 15.38
N GLN A 10 -14.54 7.12 15.41
CA GLN A 10 -13.12 7.17 15.02
C GLN A 10 -12.24 6.38 15.99
N HIS A 11 -12.46 6.46 17.31
CA HIS A 11 -11.76 5.63 18.28
C HIS A 11 -11.95 4.11 18.05
N ALA A 12 -13.19 3.67 17.81
CA ALA A 12 -13.46 2.25 17.53
C ALA A 12 -12.80 1.79 16.22
N LEU A 13 -12.80 2.65 15.20
CA LEU A 13 -12.08 2.40 13.94
C LEU A 13 -10.57 2.33 14.17
N ASP A 14 -10.01 3.18 15.04
CA ASP A 14 -8.58 3.20 15.35
C ASP A 14 -8.17 1.94 16.14
N ASP A 15 -9.00 1.47 17.07
CA ASP A 15 -8.77 0.23 17.82
C ASP A 15 -8.85 -1.02 16.92
N GLU A 16 -9.86 -1.07 16.06
CA GLU A 16 -10.00 -2.13 15.08
C GLU A 16 -8.83 -2.13 14.09
N THR A 17 -8.42 -0.96 13.60
CA THR A 17 -7.25 -0.80 12.73
C THR A 17 -5.98 -1.30 13.42
N ARG A 18 -5.76 -0.91 14.69
CA ARG A 18 -4.60 -1.34 15.47
C ARG A 18 -4.54 -2.87 15.62
N ARG A 19 -5.68 -3.50 15.93
CA ARG A 19 -5.79 -4.96 16.04
C ARG A 19 -5.46 -5.64 14.72
N HIS A 20 -6.01 -5.18 13.60
CA HIS A 20 -5.70 -5.75 12.28
C HIS A 20 -4.22 -5.62 11.94
N MET A 21 -3.58 -4.51 12.29
CA MET A 21 -2.13 -4.33 12.09
C MET A 21 -1.30 -5.27 12.97
N GLU A 22 -1.71 -5.53 14.21
CA GLU A 22 -1.09 -6.53 15.08
C GLU A 22 -1.20 -7.94 14.49
N GLU A 23 -2.36 -8.27 13.93
CA GLU A 23 -2.58 -9.53 13.24
C GLU A 23 -1.63 -9.65 12.04
N GLN A 24 -1.51 -8.63 11.18
CA GLN A 24 -0.56 -8.66 10.06
C GLN A 24 0.90 -8.82 10.53
N ARG A 25 1.31 -8.15 11.62
CA ARG A 25 2.66 -8.32 12.19
C ARG A 25 2.88 -9.74 12.73
N ALA A 26 1.89 -10.33 13.38
CA ALA A 26 1.96 -11.71 13.85
C ALA A 26 2.06 -12.71 12.68
N TRP A 27 1.36 -12.45 11.57
CA TRP A 27 1.50 -13.21 10.34
C TRP A 27 2.90 -13.11 9.75
N ILE A 28 3.47 -11.90 9.65
CA ILE A 28 4.86 -11.68 9.20
C ILE A 28 5.85 -12.47 10.07
N ALA A 29 5.66 -12.47 11.39
CA ALA A 29 6.55 -13.21 12.29
C ALA A 29 6.49 -14.74 12.10
N ARG A 30 5.33 -15.27 11.67
CA ARG A 30 5.13 -16.71 11.41
C ARG A 30 5.58 -17.11 10.01
N GLU A 31 5.30 -16.26 9.02
CA GLU A 31 5.53 -16.49 7.59
C GLU A 31 6.22 -15.28 6.94
N PRO A 32 7.51 -15.03 7.23
CA PRO A 32 8.21 -13.84 6.74
C PRO A 32 8.39 -13.82 5.21
N SER A 33 8.19 -14.95 4.53
CA SER A 33 8.24 -15.03 3.07
C SER A 33 6.89 -14.78 2.38
N ASN A 34 5.80 -14.63 3.14
CA ASN A 34 4.48 -14.35 2.58
C ASN A 34 4.34 -12.85 2.30
N ALA A 35 4.17 -12.46 1.04
CA ALA A 35 4.10 -11.06 0.64
C ALA A 35 2.80 -10.34 1.07
N HIS A 36 1.69 -11.06 1.27
CA HIS A 36 0.37 -10.44 1.48
C HIS A 36 0.29 -9.63 2.80
N PRO A 37 0.78 -10.14 3.95
CA PRO A 37 0.79 -9.37 5.19
C PRO A 37 1.56 -8.05 5.11
N TYR A 38 2.66 -7.99 4.35
CA TYR A 38 3.41 -6.76 4.12
C TYR A 38 2.57 -5.74 3.33
N TYR A 39 1.92 -6.18 2.25
CA TYR A 39 1.00 -5.33 1.48
C TYR A 39 -0.16 -4.82 2.35
N HIS A 40 -0.83 -5.69 3.10
CA HIS A 40 -1.96 -5.30 3.94
C HIS A 40 -1.54 -4.34 5.06
N LEU A 41 -0.41 -4.59 5.71
CA LEU A 41 0.13 -3.67 6.71
C LEU A 41 0.50 -2.31 6.10
N ALA A 42 1.04 -2.29 4.89
CA ALA A 42 1.31 -1.04 4.18
C ALA A 42 0.05 -0.23 3.90
N GLN A 43 -1.06 -0.89 3.53
CA GLN A 43 -2.33 -0.21 3.29
C GLN A 43 -2.84 0.49 4.56
N PHE A 44 -2.69 -0.12 5.74
CA PHE A 44 -3.01 0.54 7.00
C PHE A 44 -2.12 1.76 7.25
N TYR A 45 -0.80 1.66 7.05
CA TYR A 45 0.09 2.81 7.18
C TYR A 45 -0.20 3.93 6.18
N ARG A 46 -0.62 3.61 4.95
CA ARG A 46 -1.09 4.64 3.99
C ARG A 46 -2.32 5.38 4.52
N MET A 47 -3.27 4.67 5.14
CA MET A 47 -4.47 5.29 5.73
C MET A 47 -4.13 6.19 6.93
N GLU A 48 -3.09 5.85 7.69
CA GLU A 48 -2.59 6.67 8.81
C GLU A 48 -1.71 7.86 8.38
N GLY A 49 -1.42 8.01 7.07
CA GLY A 49 -0.50 9.06 6.59
C GLY A 49 0.97 8.77 6.90
N ARG A 50 1.31 7.49 7.09
CA ARG A 50 2.67 6.99 7.37
C ARG A 50 3.31 6.46 6.09
N GLN A 51 3.60 7.38 5.17
CA GLN A 51 4.05 7.08 3.81
C GLN A 51 5.37 6.31 3.77
N GLU A 52 6.33 6.63 4.65
CA GLU A 52 7.65 5.99 4.65
C GLU A 52 7.57 4.52 5.06
N GLU A 53 6.83 4.21 6.12
CA GLU A 53 6.63 2.83 6.57
C GLU A 53 5.83 2.01 5.55
N ALA A 54 4.80 2.61 4.95
CA ALA A 54 4.09 1.98 3.85
C ALA A 54 5.00 1.66 2.67
N LEU A 55 5.92 2.58 2.31
CA LEU A 55 6.84 2.38 1.18
C LEU A 55 7.73 1.17 1.42
N GLY A 56 8.35 1.09 2.60
CA GLY A 56 9.25 0.00 2.96
C GLY A 56 8.55 -1.35 2.89
N LEU A 57 7.31 -1.44 3.40
CA LEU A 57 6.53 -2.68 3.36
C LEU A 57 6.09 -3.08 1.96
N LEU A 58 5.69 -2.12 1.12
CA LEU A 58 5.33 -2.41 -0.28
C LEU A 58 6.55 -2.88 -1.08
N LEU A 59 7.71 -2.28 -0.86
CA LEU A 59 8.97 -2.71 -1.48
C LEU A 59 9.33 -4.13 -1.05
N GLU A 60 9.13 -4.47 0.22
CA GLU A 60 9.33 -5.83 0.72
C GLU A 60 8.33 -6.82 0.10
N ALA A 61 7.07 -6.43 -0.06
CA ALA A 61 6.04 -7.26 -0.69
C ALA A 61 6.40 -7.62 -2.14
N VAL A 62 6.86 -6.66 -2.94
CA VAL A 62 7.29 -6.92 -4.33
C VAL A 62 8.64 -7.64 -4.41
N ARG A 63 9.51 -7.51 -3.39
CA ARG A 63 10.74 -8.31 -3.27
C ARG A 63 10.43 -9.79 -3.02
N LEU A 64 9.42 -10.07 -2.20
CA LEU A 64 8.98 -11.43 -1.87
C LEU A 64 8.16 -12.07 -2.99
N LYS A 65 7.38 -11.27 -3.72
CA LYS A 65 6.55 -11.71 -4.85
C LYS A 65 6.66 -10.69 -5.99
N GLU A 66 7.57 -10.94 -6.92
CA GLU A 66 7.85 -10.04 -8.05
C GLU A 66 6.62 -9.74 -8.92
N GLY A 67 5.70 -10.71 -9.05
CA GLY A 67 4.43 -10.55 -9.79
C GLY A 67 3.27 -10.02 -8.95
N PHE A 68 3.51 -9.35 -7.82
CA PHE A 68 2.42 -8.87 -6.96
C PHE A 68 1.80 -7.58 -7.50
N ALA A 69 0.85 -7.74 -8.42
CA ALA A 69 0.18 -6.65 -9.12
C ALA A 69 -0.33 -5.55 -8.18
N GLU A 70 -1.05 -5.90 -7.11
CA GLU A 70 -1.63 -4.93 -6.18
C GLU A 70 -0.59 -4.10 -5.44
N ALA A 71 0.53 -4.71 -5.03
CA ALA A 71 1.63 -3.99 -4.42
C ALA A 71 2.34 -3.07 -5.42
N HIS A 72 2.49 -3.50 -6.67
CA HIS A 72 3.01 -2.66 -7.75
C HIS A 72 2.09 -1.48 -8.08
N VAL A 73 0.77 -1.66 -8.07
CA VAL A 73 -0.20 -0.56 -8.22
C VAL A 73 -0.03 0.46 -7.09
N ALA A 74 0.01 -0.01 -5.84
CA ALA A 74 0.19 0.88 -4.68
C ALA A 74 1.51 1.65 -4.72
N LEU A 75 2.62 1.01 -5.13
CA LEU A 75 3.91 1.69 -5.32
C LEU A 75 3.85 2.74 -6.43
N ALA A 76 3.21 2.42 -7.56
CA ALA A 76 3.07 3.36 -8.67
C ALA A 76 2.32 4.63 -8.26
N GLU A 77 1.20 4.47 -7.55
CA GLU A 77 0.44 5.60 -6.99
C GLU A 77 1.28 6.44 -6.04
N MET A 78 2.02 5.80 -5.14
CA MET A 78 2.79 6.50 -4.12
C MET A 78 3.98 7.26 -4.71
N TYR A 79 4.71 6.65 -5.65
CA TYR A 79 5.80 7.32 -6.37
C TYR A 79 5.30 8.47 -7.25
N ALA A 80 4.09 8.38 -7.82
CA ALA A 80 3.49 9.50 -8.53
C ALA A 80 3.22 10.69 -7.61
N VAL A 81 2.73 10.44 -6.38
CA VAL A 81 2.53 11.49 -5.37
C VAL A 81 3.86 12.09 -4.89
N MET A 82 4.91 11.28 -4.82
CA MET A 82 6.28 11.73 -4.50
C MET A 82 6.99 12.42 -5.68
N GLU A 83 6.31 12.59 -6.82
CA GLU A 83 6.84 13.14 -8.08
C GLU A 83 8.03 12.35 -8.67
N ASP A 84 8.28 11.12 -8.19
CA ASP A 84 9.21 10.18 -8.82
C ASP A 84 8.48 9.42 -9.93
N HIS A 85 8.27 10.11 -11.04
CA HIS A 85 7.54 9.56 -12.19
C HIS A 85 8.25 8.35 -12.81
N SER A 86 9.59 8.28 -12.70
CA SER A 86 10.38 7.16 -13.21
C SER A 86 10.06 5.88 -12.44
N ALA A 87 10.09 5.95 -11.10
CA ALA A 87 9.70 4.82 -10.26
C ALA A 87 8.21 4.49 -10.43
N ALA A 88 7.35 5.50 -10.52
CA ALA A 88 5.91 5.31 -10.73
C ALA A 88 5.65 4.47 -11.99
N TRP A 89 6.24 4.84 -13.12
CA TRP A 89 6.11 4.10 -14.37
C TRP A 89 6.74 2.71 -14.34
N ARG A 90 7.86 2.54 -13.63
CA ARG A 90 8.47 1.21 -13.44
C ARG A 90 7.49 0.25 -12.75
N HIS A 91 6.87 0.69 -11.65
CA HIS A 91 5.93 -0.16 -10.93
C HIS A 91 4.60 -0.32 -11.68
N ALA A 92 4.12 0.70 -12.39
CA ALA A 92 2.93 0.58 -13.23
C ALA A 92 3.08 -0.47 -14.35
N ARG A 93 4.25 -0.53 -15.00
CA ARG A 93 4.54 -1.55 -16.02
C ARG A 93 4.65 -2.96 -15.43
N ALA A 94 5.23 -3.09 -14.24
CA ALA A 94 5.28 -4.37 -13.55
C ALA A 94 3.87 -4.87 -13.16
N ALA A 95 2.98 -3.97 -12.72
CA ALA A 95 1.57 -4.30 -12.51
C ALA A 95 0.89 -4.76 -13.81
N GLU A 96 1.10 -4.05 -14.93
CA GLU A 96 0.57 -4.42 -16.25
C GLU A 96 1.03 -5.83 -16.67
N GLN A 97 2.33 -6.14 -16.48
CA GLN A 97 2.88 -7.47 -16.76
C GLN A 97 2.28 -8.57 -15.88
N ALA A 98 1.88 -8.23 -14.66
CA ALA A 98 1.18 -9.11 -13.74
C ALA A 98 -0.34 -9.16 -13.95
N GLY A 99 -0.87 -8.46 -14.97
CA GLY A 99 -2.28 -8.49 -15.37
C GLY A 99 -3.15 -7.34 -14.85
N ASP A 100 -2.57 -6.29 -14.27
CA ASP A 100 -3.31 -5.12 -13.78
C ASP A 100 -2.82 -3.81 -14.42
N SER A 101 -3.61 -3.26 -15.34
CA SER A 101 -3.30 -2.02 -16.07
C SER A 101 -3.73 -0.72 -15.38
N ARG A 102 -4.39 -0.81 -14.22
CA ARG A 102 -5.03 0.35 -13.57
C ARG A 102 -4.03 1.46 -13.26
N ALA A 103 -2.85 1.11 -12.74
CA ALA A 103 -1.83 2.10 -12.40
C ALA A 103 -1.34 2.85 -13.64
N ALA A 104 -1.03 2.14 -14.73
CA ALA A 104 -0.56 2.77 -15.95
C ALA A 104 -1.63 3.67 -16.59
N GLU A 105 -2.89 3.23 -16.61
CA GLU A 105 -4.02 4.05 -17.05
C GLU A 105 -4.16 5.34 -16.23
N LEU A 106 -4.02 5.24 -14.91
CA LEU A 106 -4.05 6.38 -14.00
C LEU A 106 -2.91 7.36 -14.29
N LEU A 107 -1.68 6.88 -14.46
CA LEU A 107 -0.54 7.75 -14.79
C LEU A 107 -0.73 8.50 -16.12
N ARG A 108 -1.19 7.80 -17.17
CA ARG A 108 -1.51 8.44 -18.47
C ARG A 108 -2.57 9.52 -18.32
N ARG A 109 -3.66 9.20 -17.59
CA ARG A 109 -4.79 10.12 -17.38
C ARG A 109 -4.36 11.40 -16.67
N HIS A 110 -3.42 11.31 -15.73
CA HIS A 110 -2.93 12.45 -14.98
C HIS A 110 -1.69 13.11 -15.60
N GLY A 111 -1.28 12.70 -16.81
CA GLY A 111 -0.17 13.31 -17.53
C GLY A 111 1.19 13.08 -16.88
N VAL A 112 1.32 12.06 -16.03
CA VAL A 112 2.60 11.65 -15.44
C VAL A 112 3.46 11.07 -16.56
N ARG A 113 4.60 11.70 -16.83
CA ARG A 113 5.50 11.36 -17.95
C ARG A 113 6.65 10.49 -17.51
#